data_AF-A0A356X1Z5-F1
#
_entry.id   AF-A0A356X1Z5-F1
#
_cell.length_a   1.000
_cell.length_b   1.000
_cell.length_c   1.000
_cell.angle_alpha   90.00
_cell.angle_beta   90.00
_cell.angle_gamma   90.00
#
_symmetry.space_group_name_H-M   'P 1'
#
loop_
_entity.id
_entity.type
_entity.pdbx_description
1 polymer ?
#
loop_
_entity_poly.entity_id
_entity_poly.type
_entity_poly.pdbx_seq_one_letter_code
_entity_poly.pdbx_strand_id
1 'polypeptide(L)'
;KLITYEKEREWLEGLAKYAEINAWRMALDTASYTPLAVMNNDPDFNFYQNAEDNFSKELLQLQSDLGFSESMLYYSGWVQAELLDRFYPDWKDLALQSDIYLEDLLRQQCIPLNCGITLN
;
A
#
# COMPACT_ATOMS: atom_id res chain seq x y z
N LYS A 1 22.81 -7.33 -6.30
CA LYS A 1 22.16 -8.66 -6.38
C LYS A 1 21.14 -8.83 -5.26
N LEU A 2 21.54 -8.85 -3.98
CA LEU A 2 20.58 -8.94 -2.87
C LEU A 2 19.70 -7.68 -2.72
N ILE A 3 20.29 -6.48 -2.78
CA ILE A 3 19.53 -5.22 -2.66
C ILE A 3 18.44 -5.11 -3.73
N THR A 4 18.78 -5.35 -5.00
CA THR A 4 17.81 -5.32 -6.10
C THR A 4 16.69 -6.35 -5.91
N TYR A 5 17.04 -7.55 -5.45
CA TYR A 5 16.06 -8.59 -5.16
C TYR A 5 15.09 -8.19 -4.04
N GLU A 6 15.58 -7.59 -2.96
CA GLU A 6 14.71 -7.13 -1.87
C GLU A 6 13.84 -5.94 -2.29
N LYS A 7 14.36 -5.01 -3.10
CA LYS A 7 13.54 -3.95 -3.70
C LYS A 7 12.42 -4.50 -4.58
N GLU A 8 12.72 -5.50 -5.40
CA GLU A 8 11.73 -6.15 -6.27
C GLU A 8 10.65 -6.85 -5.45
N ARG A 9 11.03 -7.54 -4.38
CA ARG A 9 10.06 -8.12 -3.44
C ARG A 9 9.22 -7.06 -2.75
N GLU A 10 9.82 -6.02 -2.18
CA GLU A 10 9.08 -4.93 -1.53
C GLU A 10 8.10 -4.27 -2.49
N TRP A 11 8.51 -4.05 -3.74
CA TRP A 11 7.68 -3.51 -4.79
C TRP A 11 6.49 -4.42 -5.12
N LEU A 12 6.72 -5.71 -5.33
CA LEU A 12 5.66 -6.69 -5.62
C LEU A 12 4.67 -6.82 -4.45
N GLU A 13 5.19 -7.12 -3.26
CA GLU A 13 4.38 -7.40 -2.07
C GLU A 13 3.64 -6.13 -1.61
N GLY A 14 4.33 -4.99 -1.64
CA GLY A 14 3.77 -3.69 -1.27
C GLY A 14 2.65 -3.24 -2.20
N LEU A 15 2.82 -3.39 -3.52
CA LEU A 15 1.78 -3.04 -4.48
C LEU A 15 0.58 -3.99 -4.39
N ALA A 16 0.82 -5.27 -4.15
CA ALA A 16 -0.25 -6.24 -3.92
C ALA A 16 -1.07 -5.86 -2.67
N LYS A 17 -0.40 -5.54 -1.56
CA LYS A 17 -1.07 -5.13 -0.31
C LYS A 17 -1.80 -3.79 -0.47
N TYR A 18 -1.19 -2.83 -1.16
CA TYR A 18 -1.81 -1.56 -1.52
C TYR A 18 -3.10 -1.77 -2.34
N ALA A 19 -3.05 -2.62 -3.37
CA ALA A 19 -4.20 -2.91 -4.22
C ALA A 19 -5.32 -3.62 -3.44
N GLU A 20 -4.98 -4.61 -2.59
CA GLU A 20 -5.92 -5.31 -1.72
C GLU A 20 -6.68 -4.32 -0.83
N ILE A 21 -5.96 -3.50 -0.06
CA ILE A 21 -6.55 -2.56 0.89
C ILE A 21 -7.39 -1.49 0.18
N ASN A 22 -6.87 -0.95 -0.93
CA ASN A 22 -7.59 0.09 -1.67
C ASN A 22 -8.82 -0.47 -2.39
N ALA A 23 -8.83 -1.73 -2.82
CA ALA A 23 -10.03 -2.37 -3.35
C ALA A 23 -11.17 -2.40 -2.32
N TRP A 24 -10.87 -2.72 -1.05
CA TRP A 24 -11.88 -2.70 0.02
C TRP A 24 -12.42 -1.28 0.25
N ARG A 25 -11.53 -0.29 0.34
CA ARG A 25 -11.90 1.11 0.56
C ARG A 25 -12.71 1.69 -0.59
N MET A 26 -12.29 1.44 -1.83
CA MET A 26 -13.03 1.88 -3.02
C MET A 26 -14.43 1.27 -3.09
N ALA A 27 -14.57 -0.01 -2.73
CA ALA A 27 -15.88 -0.66 -2.66
C ALA A 27 -16.80 0.00 -1.63
N LEU A 28 -16.25 0.43 -0.48
CA LEU A 28 -16.99 1.17 0.54
C LEU A 28 -17.37 2.59 0.09
N ASP A 29 -16.42 3.32 -0.52
CA ASP A 29 -16.59 4.72 -0.94
C ASP A 29 -17.48 4.86 -2.19
N THR A 30 -17.64 3.78 -2.97
CA THR A 30 -18.43 3.79 -4.20
C THR A 30 -19.90 3.51 -3.89
N ALA A 31 -20.71 4.57 -3.76
CA ALA A 31 -22.13 4.45 -3.43
C ALA A 31 -22.97 3.57 -4.38
N SER A 32 -22.51 3.37 -5.62
CA SER A 32 -23.17 2.51 -6.62
C SER A 32 -22.70 1.06 -6.58
N TYR A 33 -21.65 0.74 -5.81
CA TYR A 33 -21.16 -0.62 -5.67
C TYR A 33 -22.15 -1.42 -4.81
N THR A 34 -22.52 -2.60 -5.28
CA THR A 34 -23.33 -3.54 -4.51
C THR A 34 -22.72 -4.92 -4.71
N PRO A 35 -22.27 -5.60 -3.64
CA PRO A 35 -21.72 -6.93 -3.75
C PRO A 35 -22.80 -7.92 -4.20
N LEU A 36 -22.39 -9.01 -4.85
CA LEU A 36 -23.32 -10.09 -5.17
C LEU A 36 -23.86 -10.71 -3.88
N ALA A 37 -25.14 -11.08 -3.87
CA ALA A 37 -25.79 -11.61 -2.65
C ALA A 37 -25.05 -12.81 -2.04
N VAL A 38 -24.38 -13.63 -2.87
CA VAL A 38 -23.57 -14.77 -2.41
C VAL A 38 -22.34 -14.33 -1.59
N MET A 39 -21.76 -13.17 -1.89
CA MET A 39 -20.57 -12.64 -1.20
C MET A 39 -20.89 -12.19 0.24
N ASN A 40 -22.16 -11.87 0.54
CA ASN A 40 -22.55 -11.48 1.90
C ASN A 40 -22.40 -12.62 2.92
N ASN A 41 -22.46 -13.86 2.45
CA ASN A 41 -22.32 -15.06 3.28
C ASN A 41 -20.96 -15.73 3.13
N ASP A 42 -20.08 -15.17 2.30
CA ASP A 42 -18.75 -15.69 2.07
C ASP A 42 -17.77 -15.05 3.08
N PRO A 43 -17.19 -15.83 4.00
CA PRO A 43 -16.30 -15.28 5.02
C PRO A 43 -15.05 -14.61 4.44
N ASP A 44 -14.60 -14.99 3.24
CA ASP A 44 -13.44 -14.38 2.58
C ASP A 44 -13.74 -12.96 2.08
N PHE A 45 -15.03 -12.58 1.97
CA PHE A 45 -15.47 -11.24 1.56
C PHE A 45 -15.77 -10.31 2.74
N ASN A 46 -15.59 -10.76 3.98
CA ASN A 46 -15.80 -9.94 5.19
C ASN A 46 -14.93 -8.68 5.22
N PHE A 47 -13.79 -8.68 4.50
CA PHE A 47 -12.89 -7.55 4.43
C PHE A 47 -13.51 -6.32 3.77
N TYR A 48 -14.33 -6.53 2.73
CA TYR A 48 -15.02 -5.47 2.01
C TYR A 48 -16.16 -4.84 2.84
N GLN A 49 -16.87 -5.64 3.62
CA GLN A 49 -17.97 -5.15 4.47
C GLN A 49 -17.47 -4.27 5.61
N ASN A 50 -16.29 -4.58 6.15
CA ASN A 50 -15.70 -3.88 7.31
C ASN A 50 -14.42 -3.15 6.90
N ALA A 51 -14.40 -2.54 5.72
CA ALA A 51 -13.17 -2.00 5.12
C ALA A 51 -12.44 -0.98 6.02
N GLU A 52 -13.15 -0.07 6.70
CA GLU A 52 -12.55 0.89 7.63
C GLU A 52 -11.91 0.24 8.85
N ASP A 53 -12.60 -0.72 9.47
CA ASP A 53 -12.07 -1.46 10.61
C ASP A 53 -10.84 -2.27 10.22
N ASN A 54 -10.86 -2.90 9.04
CA ASN A 54 -9.73 -3.67 8.56
C ASN A 54 -8.55 -2.78 8.17
N PHE A 55 -8.79 -1.65 7.50
CA PHE A 55 -7.74 -0.65 7.26
C PHE A 55 -7.07 -0.19 8.57
N SER A 56 -7.87 0.08 9.60
CA SER A 56 -7.37 0.50 10.91
C SER A 56 -6.52 -0.60 11.57
N LYS A 57 -6.91 -1.87 11.44
CA LYS A 57 -6.11 -3.01 11.92
C LYS A 57 -4.78 -3.13 11.17
N GLU A 58 -4.78 -2.98 9.85
CA GLU A 58 -3.57 -3.02 9.03
C GLU A 58 -2.60 -1.89 9.41
N LEU A 59 -3.12 -0.69 9.69
CA LEU A 59 -2.31 0.43 10.16
C LEU A 59 -1.70 0.18 11.55
N LEU A 60 -2.44 -0.47 12.46
CA LEU A 60 -1.90 -0.89 13.76
C LEU A 60 -0.85 -1.98 13.62
N GLN A 61 -1.04 -2.94 12.69
CA GLN A 61 -0.08 -3.99 12.43
C GLN A 61 1.26 -3.43 11.95
N LEU A 62 1.22 -2.48 11.00
CA LEU A 62 2.39 -1.70 10.56
C LEU A 62 3.18 -1.10 11.73
N GLN A 63 2.48 -0.52 12.72
CA GLN A 63 3.14 0.11 13.87
C GLN A 63 3.81 -0.91 14.81
N SER A 64 3.32 -2.15 14.83
CA SER A 64 3.82 -3.21 15.70
C SER A 64 4.95 -4.04 15.08
N ASP A 65 5.01 -4.12 13.76
CA ASP A 65 5.98 -4.94 13.01
C ASP A 65 7.29 -4.16 12.74
N LEU A 66 7.92 -3.68 13.82
CA LEU A 66 9.18 -2.92 13.75
C LEU A 66 10.43 -3.82 13.67
N GLY A 67 10.25 -5.15 13.66
CA GLY A 67 11.31 -6.13 13.50
C GLY A 67 11.48 -6.55 12.04
N PHE A 68 12.71 -6.86 11.63
CA PHE A 68 12.93 -7.41 10.29
C PHE A 68 12.24 -8.76 10.14
N SER A 69 11.24 -8.81 9.27
CA SER A 69 10.39 -9.97 9.00
C SER A 69 10.00 -9.97 7.51
N GLU A 70 9.48 -11.09 7.01
CA GLU A 70 8.93 -11.10 5.66
C GLU A 70 7.70 -10.19 5.55
N SER A 71 6.89 -10.11 6.61
CA SER A 71 5.72 -9.23 6.70
C SER A 71 6.10 -7.75 6.57
N MET A 72 7.30 -7.37 6.99
CA MET A 72 7.81 -6.00 6.85
C MET A 72 7.74 -5.51 5.39
N LEU A 73 8.06 -6.33 4.39
CA LEU A 73 8.09 -5.91 2.98
C LEU A 73 6.71 -5.55 2.42
N TYR A 74 5.67 -6.25 2.87
CA TYR A 74 4.28 -5.96 2.51
C TYR A 74 3.88 -4.57 3.05
N TYR A 75 4.21 -4.33 4.32
CA TYR A 75 3.84 -3.12 5.03
C TYR A 75 4.66 -1.90 4.61
N SER A 76 5.98 -2.04 4.46
CA SER A 76 6.85 -0.96 4.01
C SER A 76 6.53 -0.55 2.58
N GLY A 77 6.34 -1.50 1.67
CA GLY A 77 5.94 -1.22 0.30
C GLY A 77 4.53 -0.61 0.20
N TRP A 78 3.54 -1.10 0.97
CA TRP A 78 2.21 -0.50 1.03
C TRP A 78 2.26 0.97 1.49
N VAL A 79 3.00 1.26 2.56
CA VAL A 79 3.16 2.64 3.05
C VAL A 79 3.82 3.53 2.00
N GLN A 80 4.84 3.03 1.31
CA GLN A 80 5.46 3.80 0.23
C GLN A 80 4.43 4.18 -0.85
N ALA A 81 3.55 3.25 -1.24
CA ALA A 81 2.47 3.51 -2.20
C ALA A 81 1.43 4.53 -1.68
N GLU A 82 1.01 4.42 -0.41
CA GLU A 82 0.10 5.41 0.23
C GLU A 82 0.73 6.81 0.31
N LEU A 83 2.04 6.91 0.51
CA LEU A 83 2.75 8.19 0.48
C LEU A 83 2.81 8.75 -0.95
N LEU A 84 3.03 7.90 -1.95
CA LEU A 84 3.02 8.30 -3.35
C LEU A 84 1.65 8.83 -3.79
N ASP A 85 0.53 8.27 -3.30
CA ASP A 85 -0.80 8.85 -3.52
C ASP A 85 -0.92 10.30 -3.06
N ARG A 86 -0.17 10.69 -2.03
CA ARG A 86 -0.19 12.05 -1.46
C ARG A 86 0.79 12.98 -2.15
N PHE A 87 1.96 12.48 -2.52
CA PHE A 87 3.08 13.30 -3.00
C PHE A 87 3.31 13.24 -4.50
N TYR A 88 2.77 12.22 -5.18
CA TYR A 88 2.96 12.03 -6.61
C TYR A 88 1.72 11.44 -7.30
N PRO A 89 0.64 12.21 -7.56
CA PRO A 89 -0.64 11.69 -8.06
C PRO A 89 -0.56 10.72 -9.26
N ASP A 90 0.41 10.91 -10.16
CA ASP A 90 0.58 10.11 -11.40
C ASP A 90 1.58 8.94 -11.26
N TRP A 91 1.98 8.58 -10.04
CA TRP A 91 3.03 7.58 -9.78
C TRP A 91 2.70 6.18 -10.30
N LYS A 92 1.42 5.82 -10.38
CA LYS A 92 0.96 4.46 -10.72
C LYS A 92 1.38 4.03 -12.13
N ASP A 93 1.38 4.97 -13.08
CA ASP A 93 1.82 4.72 -14.47
C ASP A 93 3.34 4.46 -14.56
N LEU A 94 4.09 4.95 -13.59
CA LEU A 94 5.54 4.77 -13.50
C LEU A 94 5.90 3.50 -12.74
N ALA A 95 5.14 3.16 -11.70
CA ALA A 95 5.44 2.03 -10.84
C ALA A 95 5.36 0.67 -11.55
N LEU A 96 4.74 0.56 -12.73
CA LEU A 96 4.70 -0.69 -13.51
C LEU A 96 5.80 -0.78 -14.57
N GLN A 97 6.64 0.24 -14.70
CA GLN A 97 7.76 0.23 -15.63
C GLN A 97 8.91 -0.60 -15.08
N SER A 98 9.67 -1.24 -15.97
CA SER A 98 10.85 -2.02 -15.58
C SER A 98 11.88 -1.15 -14.85
N ASP A 99 12.46 -1.70 -13.78
CA ASP A 99 13.53 -1.07 -12.99
C ASP A 99 13.14 0.23 -12.27
N ILE A 100 11.84 0.49 -12.08
CA ILE A 100 11.33 1.58 -11.25
C ILE A 100 10.72 1.01 -9.97
N TYR A 101 11.27 1.41 -8.82
CA TYR A 101 10.77 0.99 -7.50
C TYR A 101 10.12 2.16 -6.76
N LEU A 102 9.23 1.86 -5.79
CA LEU A 102 8.44 2.88 -5.08
C LEU A 102 9.33 3.90 -4.34
N GLU A 103 10.42 3.44 -3.72
CA GLU A 103 11.37 4.33 -3.04
C GLU A 103 12.10 5.27 -4.00
N ASP A 104 12.34 4.88 -5.26
CA ASP A 104 12.98 5.74 -6.25
C ASP A 104 12.01 6.86 -6.66
N LEU A 105 10.72 6.56 -6.82
CA LEU A 105 9.67 7.54 -7.07
C LEU A 105 9.50 8.51 -5.89
N LEU A 106 9.52 8.00 -4.65
CA LEU A 106 9.45 8.85 -3.46
C LEU A 106 10.66 9.79 -3.36
N ARG A 107 11.87 9.28 -3.59
CA ARG A 107 13.08 10.13 -3.58
C ARG A 107 13.01 11.23 -4.62
N GLN A 108 12.49 10.96 -5.82
CA GLN A 108 12.32 11.97 -6.86
C GLN A 108 11.41 13.13 -6.41
N GLN A 109 10.38 12.86 -5.60
CA GLN A 109 9.50 13.90 -5.07
C GLN A 109 9.96 14.52 -3.74
N CYS A 110 10.82 13.84 -2.99
CA CYS A 110 11.41 14.38 -1.76
C CYS A 110 12.62 15.31 -2.02
N ILE A 111 13.29 15.21 -3.17
CA ILE A 111 14.46 16.05 -3.49
C ILE A 111 14.09 17.52 -3.81
N PRO A 112 12.93 17.85 -4.41
CA PRO A 112 12.52 19.24 -4.62
C PRO A 112 11.92 19.93 -3.39
N LEU A 113 11.65 19.23 -2.29
CA LEU A 113 10.92 19.79 -1.14
C LEU A 113 11.71 19.62 0.16
N ASN A 114 11.84 20.73 0.87
CA ASN A 114 12.17 20.80 2.28
C ASN A 114 11.04 20.08 3.07
N CYS A 115 11.01 18.75 3.04
CA CYS A 115 9.85 17.91 3.41
C CYS A 115 9.46 17.95 4.90
N GLY A 116 10.01 18.85 5.72
CA GLY A 116 9.56 19.07 7.10
C GLY A 116 9.72 17.86 8.05
N ILE A 117 10.26 16.73 7.58
CA ILE A 117 10.58 15.57 8.38
C ILE A 117 12.02 15.75 8.88
N THR A 118 12.16 16.46 9.99
CA THR A 118 13.33 16.29 10.86
C THR A 118 13.15 14.98 11.61
N LEU A 119 13.95 13.96 11.26
CA LEU A 119 14.18 12.83 12.14
C LEU A 119 14.96 13.36 13.34
N ASN A 120 14.27 13.50 14.48
CA ASN A 120 14.90 13.71 15.78
C ASN A 120 15.37 12.37 16.36
#